data_AF-A0A846T7A5-F1
#
_entry.id   AF-A0A846T7A5-F1
#
_cell.length_a   1.000
_cell.length_b   1.000
_cell.length_c   1.000
_cell.angle_alpha   90.00
_cell.angle_beta   90.00
_cell.angle_gamma   90.00
#
_symmetry.space_group_name_H-M   'P 1'
#
loop_
_entity.id
_entity.type
_entity.pdbx_description
1 polymer ?
#
loop_
_entity_poly.entity_id
_entity_poly.type
_entity_poly.pdbx_seq_one_letter_code
_entity_poly.pdbx_strand_id
1 'polypeptide(L)'
;MSLLIGLASAGAASLLLAFPGLELALRGVGLAYLLWLSWKLCAPGARLNGREMRRPLTAGEAVLFQFANPKAWMMAVTAAAVFLPGLLPLTANIGDQIRVTLAMALCFVVVGGPCIASWAVLGAALQRYLQQGSRLRHFNTIMGGLLAVTALGMIWV
;
A
#
# COMPACT_ATOMS: atom_id res chain seq x y z
N MET A 1 1.66 -7.91 -18.73
CA MET A 1 1.45 -7.50 -17.33
C MET A 1 0.92 -8.64 -16.48
N SER A 2 -0.28 -9.16 -16.73
CA SER A 2 -0.91 -10.25 -15.93
C SER A 2 -0.11 -11.55 -15.87
N LEU A 3 0.61 -11.92 -16.94
CA LEU A 3 1.49 -13.10 -16.93
C LEU A 3 2.79 -12.87 -16.13
N LEU A 4 3.36 -11.66 -16.20
CA LEU A 4 4.53 -11.24 -15.40
C LEU A 4 4.17 -11.14 -13.92
N ILE A 5 3.01 -10.56 -13.62
CA ILE A 5 2.45 -10.46 -12.27
C ILE A 5 2.16 -11.87 -11.75
N GLY A 6 1.51 -12.73 -12.54
CA GLY A 6 1.19 -14.11 -12.19
C GLY A 6 2.43 -14.97 -11.95
N LEU A 7 3.46 -14.85 -12.78
CA LEU A 7 4.73 -15.54 -12.60
C LEU A 7 5.53 -14.97 -11.41
N ALA A 8 5.49 -13.66 -11.17
CA ALA A 8 6.15 -13.04 -10.02
C ALA A 8 5.44 -13.38 -8.71
N SER A 9 4.11 -13.39 -8.67
CA SER A 9 3.32 -13.77 -7.50
C SER A 9 3.35 -15.27 -7.25
N ALA A 10 3.26 -16.09 -8.30
CA ALA A 10 3.43 -17.54 -8.18
C ALA A 10 4.87 -17.90 -7.82
N GLY A 11 5.86 -17.16 -8.32
CA GLY A 11 7.27 -17.31 -7.97
C GLY A 11 7.57 -16.92 -6.52
N ALA A 12 7.02 -15.79 -6.05
CA ALA A 12 7.15 -15.39 -4.65
C ALA A 12 6.40 -16.34 -3.70
N ALA A 13 5.19 -16.77 -4.07
CA ALA A 13 4.43 -17.75 -3.32
C ALA A 13 5.12 -19.12 -3.32
N SER A 14 5.68 -19.56 -4.45
CA SER A 14 6.41 -20.82 -4.54
C SER A 14 7.74 -20.79 -3.78
N LEU A 15 8.44 -19.65 -3.75
CA LEU A 15 9.62 -19.44 -2.91
C LEU A 15 9.29 -19.51 -1.41
N LEU A 16 8.18 -18.90 -0.98
CA LEU A 16 7.72 -18.96 0.40
C LEU A 16 7.27 -20.38 0.79
N LEU A 17 6.59 -21.10 -0.12
CA LEU A 17 6.22 -22.50 0.08
C LEU A 17 7.42 -23.45 0.06
N ALA A 18 8.45 -23.16 -0.74
CA ALA A 18 9.67 -23.95 -0.82
C ALA A 18 10.61 -23.73 0.36
N PHE A 19 10.64 -22.53 0.94
CA PHE A 19 11.49 -22.16 2.07
C PHE A 19 10.65 -21.59 3.22
N PRO A 20 10.07 -22.43 4.08
CA PRO A 20 9.23 -21.96 5.20
C PRO A 20 9.98 -21.02 6.18
N GLY A 21 11.32 -21.12 6.26
CA GLY A 21 12.14 -20.18 7.04
C GLY A 21 12.18 -18.76 6.49
N LEU A 22 11.91 -18.55 5.19
CA LEU A 22 11.90 -17.24 4.55
C LEU A 22 10.70 -16.41 5.02
N GLU A 23 9.54 -17.05 5.18
CA GLU A 23 8.35 -16.40 5.72
C GLU A 23 8.60 -15.88 7.13
N LEU A 24 9.16 -16.73 8.01
CA LEU A 24 9.48 -16.35 9.39
C LEU A 24 10.49 -15.20 9.43
N ALA A 25 11.52 -15.25 8.58
CA ALA A 25 12.52 -14.18 8.48
C ALA A 25 11.89 -12.86 8.01
N LEU A 26 11.07 -12.88 6.96
CA LEU A 26 10.39 -11.69 6.44
C LEU A 26 9.42 -11.09 7.47
N ARG A 27 8.67 -11.93 8.18
CA ARG A 27 7.80 -11.50 9.29
C ARG A 27 8.62 -10.84 10.40
N GLY A 28 9.73 -11.46 10.82
CA GLY A 28 10.61 -10.92 11.86
C GLY A 28 11.26 -9.58 11.48
N VAL A 29 11.77 -9.48 10.25
CA VAL A 29 12.34 -8.23 9.72
C VAL A 29 11.27 -7.14 9.61
N GLY A 30 10.08 -7.47 9.09
CA GLY A 30 8.95 -6.54 9.01
C GLY A 30 8.53 -6.01 10.38
N LEU A 31 8.41 -6.90 11.37
CA LEU A 31 8.08 -6.55 12.75
C LEU A 31 9.13 -5.59 13.34
N ALA A 32 10.41 -5.95 13.24
CA ALA A 32 11.51 -5.12 13.74
C ALA A 32 11.51 -3.73 13.07
N TYR A 33 11.25 -3.67 11.76
CA TYR A 33 11.16 -2.43 11.01
C TYR A 33 9.99 -1.55 11.46
N LEU A 34 8.79 -2.12 11.67
CA LEU A 34 7.62 -1.38 12.13
C LEU A 34 7.80 -0.84 13.55
N LEU A 35 8.41 -1.62 14.44
CA LEU A 35 8.76 -1.17 15.80
C LEU A 35 9.80 -0.04 15.78
N TRP A 36 10.82 -0.19 14.94
CA TRP A 36 11.81 0.87 14.72
C TRP A 36 11.16 2.14 14.17
N LEU A 37 10.24 2.02 13.20
CA LEU A 37 9.52 3.15 12.63
C LEU A 37 8.62 3.81 13.68
N SER A 38 7.92 3.02 14.49
CA SER A 38 7.09 3.51 15.60
C SER A 38 7.91 4.34 16.59
N TRP A 39 9.08 3.84 17.01
CA TRP A 39 9.98 4.60 17.88
C TRP A 39 10.43 5.90 17.20
N LYS A 40 10.80 5.85 15.92
CA LYS A 40 11.21 7.03 15.16
C LYS A 40 10.12 8.09 15.06
N LEU A 41 8.85 7.70 15.00
CA LEU A 41 7.72 8.63 15.05
C LEU A 41 7.65 9.34 16.41
N CYS A 42 7.82 8.62 17.52
CA CYS A 42 7.77 9.18 18.87
C CYS A 42 8.99 10.02 19.26
N ALA A 43 10.10 9.91 18.52
CA ALA A 43 11.36 10.57 18.85
C ALA A 43 11.28 12.12 18.82
N PRO A 44 11.89 12.82 19.81
CA PRO A 44 11.98 14.27 19.80
C PRO A 44 12.70 14.78 18.54
N GLY A 45 12.16 15.81 17.88
CA GLY A 45 12.77 16.38 16.66
C GLY A 45 12.27 15.76 15.36
N ALA A 46 11.30 14.84 15.40
CA ALA A 46 10.54 14.43 14.22
C ALA A 46 9.84 15.66 13.59
N ARG A 47 10.44 16.21 12.53
CA ARG A 47 9.85 17.29 11.73
C ARG A 47 9.13 16.67 10.53
N LEU A 48 8.04 17.31 10.11
CA LEU A 48 7.38 17.03 8.82
C LEU A 48 8.20 17.54 7.62
N ASN A 49 9.52 17.65 7.76
CA ASN A 49 10.41 17.95 6.63
C ASN A 49 10.61 16.65 5.87
N GLY A 50 9.57 16.23 5.15
CA GLY A 50 9.75 15.30 4.04
C GLY A 50 10.81 15.88 3.12
N ARG A 51 11.65 15.03 2.52
CA ARG A 51 12.51 15.45 1.42
C ARG A 51 11.62 16.25 0.46
N GLU A 52 11.91 17.54 0.27
CA GLU A 52 11.18 18.33 -0.70
C GLU A 52 11.30 17.58 -2.03
N MET A 53 10.17 17.06 -2.52
CA MET A 53 10.12 16.56 -3.87
C MET A 53 10.41 17.77 -4.74
N ARG A 54 11.60 17.77 -5.35
CA ARG A 54 12.18 18.88 -6.09
C ARG A 54 11.22 19.44 -7.16
N ARG A 55 10.25 18.61 -7.58
CA ARG A 55 9.05 18.98 -8.32
C ARG A 55 7.92 17.97 -8.06
N PRO A 56 6.63 18.38 -8.14
CA PRO A 56 5.52 17.44 -8.16
C PRO A 56 5.61 16.53 -9.40
N LEU A 57 5.15 15.27 -9.26
CA LEU A 57 5.06 14.35 -10.40
C LEU A 57 4.00 14.85 -11.39
N THR A 58 4.32 14.81 -12.67
CA THR A 58 3.32 14.99 -13.74
C THR A 58 2.36 13.79 -13.78
N ALA A 59 1.20 13.94 -14.43
CA ALA A 59 0.22 12.85 -14.55
C ALA A 59 0.82 11.59 -15.19
N GLY A 60 1.67 11.75 -16.22
CA GLY A 60 2.36 10.63 -16.87
C GLY A 60 3.40 9.97 -15.96
N GLU A 61 4.22 10.75 -15.24
CA GLU A 61 5.17 10.21 -14.27
C GLU A 61 4.46 9.48 -13.12
N ALA A 62 3.30 9.98 -12.67
CA ALA A 62 2.49 9.33 -11.64
C ALA A 62 1.92 7.98 -12.11
N VAL A 63 1.48 7.87 -13.37
CA VAL A 63 1.05 6.60 -13.97
C VAL A 63 2.22 5.61 -14.04
N LEU A 64 3.38 6.06 -14.52
CA LEU A 64 4.58 5.21 -14.58
C LEU A 64 5.06 4.76 -13.20
N PHE A 65 4.94 5.63 -12.19
CA PHE A 65 5.30 5.32 -10.81
C PHE A 65 4.47 4.17 -10.23
N GLN A 66 3.20 4.02 -10.62
CA GLN A 66 2.38 2.88 -10.19
C GLN A 66 2.98 1.54 -10.64
N PHE A 67 3.59 1.50 -11.82
CA PHE A 67 4.26 0.29 -12.32
C PHE A 67 5.54 -0.05 -11.58
N ALA A 68 6.23 0.93 -10.99
CA ALA A 68 7.39 0.68 -10.13
C ALA A 68 7.02 0.31 -8.68
N ASN A 69 5.75 0.50 -8.28
CA ASN A 69 5.31 0.36 -6.90
C ASN A 69 4.79 -1.05 -6.60
N PRO A 70 5.54 -1.94 -5.89
CA PRO A 70 5.08 -3.29 -5.60
C PRO A 70 3.79 -3.35 -4.78
N LYS A 71 3.44 -2.28 -4.04
CA LYS A 71 2.16 -2.17 -3.34
C LYS A 71 0.98 -2.14 -4.31
N ALA A 72 1.13 -1.47 -5.45
CA ALA A 72 0.08 -1.41 -6.47
C ALA A 72 -0.12 -2.78 -7.14
N TRP A 73 0.96 -3.53 -7.34
CA TRP A 73 0.92 -4.88 -7.92
C TRP A 73 0.21 -5.85 -6.98
N MET A 74 0.58 -5.84 -5.69
CA MET A 74 -0.09 -6.65 -4.67
C MET A 74 -1.59 -6.35 -4.60
N MET A 75 -1.97 -5.07 -4.60
CA MET A 75 -3.38 -4.68 -4.61
C MET A 75 -4.13 -5.21 -5.84
N ALA A 76 -3.54 -5.08 -7.04
CA ALA A 76 -4.17 -5.55 -8.27
C ALA A 76 -4.34 -7.08 -8.28
N VAL A 77 -3.35 -7.82 -7.79
CA VAL A 77 -3.43 -9.29 -7.65
C VAL A 77 -4.52 -9.68 -6.66
N THR A 78 -4.53 -9.07 -5.47
CA THR A 78 -5.54 -9.36 -4.45
C THR A 78 -6.94 -9.03 -4.94
N ALA A 79 -7.13 -7.88 -5.58
CA ALA A 79 -8.41 -7.50 -6.16
C ALA A 79 -8.86 -8.51 -7.22
N ALA A 80 -7.96 -8.92 -8.11
CA ALA A 80 -8.29 -9.92 -9.11
C ALA A 80 -8.64 -11.28 -8.47
N ALA A 81 -7.83 -11.76 -7.52
CA ALA A 81 -8.07 -13.03 -6.85
C ALA A 81 -9.40 -13.07 -6.08
N VAL A 82 -9.79 -11.96 -5.47
CA VAL A 82 -11.02 -11.87 -4.67
C VAL A 82 -12.26 -11.64 -5.53
N PHE A 83 -12.20 -10.75 -6.52
CA PHE A 83 -13.39 -10.30 -7.24
C PHE A 83 -13.64 -11.01 -8.57
N LEU A 84 -12.60 -11.41 -9.32
CA LEU A 84 -12.81 -12.04 -10.64
C LEU A 84 -13.58 -13.38 -10.56
N PRO A 85 -13.31 -14.30 -9.60
CA PRO A 85 -14.02 -15.58 -9.55
C PRO A 85 -15.55 -15.45 -9.40
N GLY A 86 -16.02 -14.40 -8.71
CA GLY A 86 -17.45 -14.14 -8.55
C GLY A 86 -18.09 -13.36 -9.71
N LEU A 87 -17.28 -12.69 -10.53
CA LEU A 87 -17.73 -11.84 -11.65
C LEU A 87 -17.66 -12.52 -13.01
N LEU A 88 -16.90 -13.62 -13.13
CA LEU A 88 -16.72 -14.36 -14.38
C LEU A 88 -17.55 -15.65 -14.37
N PRO A 89 -18.49 -15.82 -15.32
CA PRO A 89 -19.17 -17.09 -15.52
C PRO A 89 -18.19 -18.23 -15.83
N LEU A 90 -18.53 -19.46 -15.46
CA LEU A 90 -17.73 -20.65 -15.83
C LEU A 90 -17.59 -20.83 -17.36
N THR A 91 -18.50 -20.23 -18.14
CA THR A 91 -18.49 -20.22 -19.61
C THR A 91 -17.88 -18.95 -20.21
N ALA A 92 -17.18 -18.14 -19.41
CA ALA A 92 -16.66 -16.85 -19.85
C ALA A 92 -15.63 -16.99 -20.97
N ASN A 93 -15.86 -16.28 -22.06
CA ASN A 93 -14.89 -16.20 -23.16
C ASN A 93 -13.87 -15.07 -22.89
N ILE A 94 -12.81 -15.01 -23.71
CA ILE A 94 -11.78 -13.97 -23.61
C ILE A 94 -12.38 -12.55 -23.63
N GLY A 95 -13.44 -12.34 -24.41
CA GLY A 95 -14.16 -11.07 -24.46
C GLY A 95 -14.78 -10.67 -23.11
N ASP A 96 -15.35 -11.61 -22.37
CA ASP A 96 -15.97 -11.36 -21.05
C ASP A 96 -14.90 -11.04 -20.01
N GLN A 97 -13.77 -11.74 -20.05
CA GLN A 97 -12.62 -11.46 -19.19
C GLN A 97 -12.08 -10.04 -19.39
N ILE A 98 -11.95 -9.59 -20.64
CA ILE A 98 -11.52 -8.22 -20.96
C ILE A 98 -12.53 -7.21 -20.44
N ARG A 99 -13.82 -7.42 -20.66
CA ARG A 99 -14.89 -6.51 -20.22
C ARG A 99 -14.92 -6.36 -18.70
N VAL A 100 -14.92 -7.48 -17.96
CA VAL A 100 -14.93 -7.47 -16.49
C VAL A 100 -13.67 -6.81 -15.94
N THR A 101 -12.49 -7.12 -16.51
CA THR A 101 -11.23 -6.51 -16.08
C THR A 101 -11.22 -4.99 -16.30
N LEU A 102 -11.71 -4.52 -17.47
CA LEU A 102 -11.84 -3.09 -17.76
C LEU A 102 -12.84 -2.40 -16.83
N ALA A 103 -13.98 -3.02 -16.56
CA ALA A 103 -14.97 -2.49 -15.63
C ALA A 103 -14.42 -2.37 -14.21
N MET A 104 -13.67 -3.38 -13.75
CA MET A 104 -13.00 -3.34 -12.45
C MET A 104 -11.94 -2.23 -12.41
N ALA A 105 -11.08 -2.14 -13.43
CA ALA A 105 -10.07 -1.07 -13.52
C ALA A 105 -10.73 0.33 -13.50
N LEU A 106 -11.81 0.51 -14.25
CA LEU A 106 -12.57 1.76 -14.25
C LEU A 106 -13.16 2.08 -12.87
N CYS A 107 -13.72 1.09 -12.17
CA CYS A 107 -14.22 1.25 -10.80
C CYS A 107 -13.11 1.73 -9.85
N PHE A 108 -11.92 1.12 -9.90
CA PHE A 108 -10.77 1.56 -9.09
C PHE A 108 -10.35 2.99 -9.40
N VAL A 109 -10.42 3.44 -10.65
CA VAL A 109 -10.09 4.82 -11.03
C VAL A 109 -11.18 5.79 -10.56
N VAL A 110 -12.45 5.48 -10.83
CA VAL A 110 -13.58 6.37 -10.53
C VAL A 110 -13.86 6.50 -9.04
N VAL A 111 -13.65 5.43 -8.27
CA VAL A 111 -13.82 5.46 -6.81
C VAL A 111 -12.50 5.82 -6.12
N GLY A 112 -11.41 5.13 -6.47
CA GLY A 112 -10.11 5.32 -5.84
C GLY A 112 -9.50 6.69 -6.12
N GLY A 113 -9.67 7.23 -7.34
CA GLY A 113 -9.16 8.54 -7.72
C GLY A 113 -9.67 9.66 -6.80
N PRO A 114 -10.98 9.87 -6.68
CA PRO A 114 -11.56 10.85 -5.76
C PRO A 114 -11.21 10.59 -4.29
N CYS A 115 -11.15 9.33 -3.85
CA CYS A 115 -10.73 8.99 -2.48
C CYS A 115 -9.28 9.41 -2.22
N ILE A 116 -8.35 9.11 -3.13
CA ILE A 116 -6.93 9.48 -3.01
C ILE A 116 -6.78 10.99 -3.10
N ALA A 117 -7.50 11.66 -4.01
CA ALA A 117 -7.47 13.11 -4.14
C ALA A 117 -7.98 13.79 -2.86
N SER A 118 -9.11 13.33 -2.33
CA SER A 118 -9.68 13.84 -1.08
C SER A 118 -8.72 13.62 0.09
N TRP A 119 -8.13 12.42 0.18
CA TRP A 119 -7.12 12.10 1.18
C TRP A 119 -5.88 13.00 1.08
N ALA A 120 -5.40 13.29 -0.14
CA ALA A 120 -4.26 14.17 -0.37
C ALA A 120 -4.55 15.63 0.03
N VAL A 121 -5.74 16.14 -0.31
CA VAL A 121 -6.17 17.50 0.07
C VAL A 121 -6.31 17.62 1.58
N LEU A 122 -6.99 16.67 2.23
CA LEU A 122 -7.14 16.65 3.68
C LEU A 122 -5.80 16.47 4.38
N GLY A 123 -4.92 15.63 3.86
CA GLY A 123 -3.56 15.44 4.36
C GLY A 123 -2.74 16.74 4.31
N ALA A 124 -2.81 17.49 3.21
CA ALA A 124 -2.15 18.78 3.08
C ALA A 124 -2.70 19.83 4.06
N ALA A 125 -4.02 19.86 4.27
CA ALA A 125 -4.65 20.74 5.26
C ALA A 125 -4.24 20.36 6.69
N LEU A 126 -4.25 19.06 7.02
CA LEU A 126 -3.82 18.54 8.32
C LEU A 126 -2.34 18.83 8.59
N GLN A 127 -1.48 18.69 7.57
CA GLN A 127 -0.06 19.01 7.68
C GLN A 127 0.17 20.47 8.11
N ARG A 128 -0.56 21.43 7.50
CA ARG A 128 -0.50 22.85 7.88
C ARG A 128 -0.95 23.07 9.32
N TYR A 129 -2.00 22.37 9.75
CA TYR A 129 -2.52 22.47 11.12
C TYR A 129 -1.54 21.90 12.17
N LEU A 130 -0.88 20.78 11.86
CA LEU A 130 0.03 20.07 12.77
C LEU A 130 1.38 20.78 12.94
N GLN A 131 1.83 21.55 11.94
CA GLN A 131 3.11 22.30 12.01
C GLN A 131 3.12 23.42 13.07
N GLN A 132 2.00 23.72 13.72
CA GLN A 132 1.90 24.74 14.75
C GLN A 132 2.13 24.16 16.16
N GLY A 133 3.18 24.67 16.85
CA GLY A 133 3.45 24.37 18.26
C GLY A 133 3.75 22.90 18.53
N SER A 134 3.13 22.33 19.57
CA SER A 134 3.35 20.94 20.00
C SER A 134 2.39 19.92 19.36
N ARG A 135 1.52 20.34 18.43
CA ARG A 135 0.48 19.46 17.84
C ARG A 135 1.08 18.28 17.09
N LEU A 136 2.12 18.51 16.29
CA LEU A 136 2.84 17.46 15.58
C LEU A 136 3.41 16.39 16.53
N ARG A 137 3.93 16.81 17.70
CA ARG A 137 4.49 15.87 18.67
C ARG A 137 3.42 14.94 19.21
N HIS A 138 2.28 15.49 19.65
CA HIS A 138 1.16 14.67 20.15
C HIS A 138 0.65 13.71 19.07
N PHE A 139 0.46 14.21 17.84
CA PHE A 139 0.02 13.38 16.72
C PHE A 139 0.99 12.22 16.44
N ASN A 140 2.28 12.51 16.38
CA ASN A 140 3.30 11.48 16.14
C ASN A 140 3.39 10.45 17.28
N THR A 141 3.23 10.88 18.54
CA THR A 141 3.20 9.96 19.68
C THR A 141 2.00 9.01 19.60
N ILE A 142 0.82 9.52 19.25
CA ILE A 142 -0.38 8.68 19.07
C ILE A 142 -0.17 7.71 17.89
N MET A 143 0.28 8.21 16.73
CA MET A 143 0.54 7.37 15.55
C MET A 143 1.59 6.30 15.80
N GLY A 144 2.70 6.66 16.46
CA GLY A 144 3.73 5.70 16.85
C GLY A 144 3.21 4.64 17.81
N GLY A 145 2.41 5.04 18.80
CA GLY A 145 1.74 4.12 19.72
C GLY A 145 0.83 3.12 19.00
N LEU A 146 -0.05 3.60 18.11
CA LEU A 146 -0.91 2.73 17.30
C LEU A 146 -0.10 1.80 16.39
N LEU A 147 1.00 2.28 15.82
CA LEU A 147 1.89 1.46 14.98
C LEU A 147 2.57 0.36 15.79
N ALA A 148 3.02 0.66 17.02
CA ALA A 148 3.60 -0.34 17.91
C ALA A 148 2.56 -1.40 18.30
N VAL A 149 1.35 -0.99 18.66
CA VAL A 149 0.25 -1.92 18.96
C VAL A 149 -0.04 -2.83 17.77
N THR A 150 -0.11 -2.26 16.56
CA THR A 150 -0.32 -3.05 15.33
C THR A 150 0.81 -4.04 15.09
N ALA A 151 2.06 -3.58 15.23
CA ALA A 151 3.24 -4.43 15.05
C ALA A 151 3.26 -5.59 16.05
N LEU A 152 3.05 -5.32 17.34
CA LEU A 152 2.98 -6.36 18.37
C LEU A 152 1.80 -7.31 18.16
N GLY A 153 0.68 -6.83 17.63
CA GLY A 153 -0.46 -7.65 17.24
C GLY A 153 -0.12 -8.71 16.17
N MET A 154 0.80 -8.40 15.25
CA MET A 154 1.26 -9.35 14.22
C MET A 154 1.99 -10.57 14.77
N ILE A 155 2.42 -10.56 16.04
CA ILE A 155 3.02 -11.74 16.69
C ILE A 155 1.97 -12.84 16.89
N TRP A 156 0.70 -12.45 17.03
CA TRP A 156 -0.42 -13.35 17.34
C TRP A 156 -1.23 -13.77 16.10
N VAL A 157 -0.80 -13.38 14.89
CA VAL A 157 -1.45 -13.65 13.59
C VAL A 157 -0.54 -14.47 12.70
#